data_AF-A0A2R2WEE3-F1
#
_entry.id   AF-A0A2R2WEE3-F1
#
_cell.length_a   1.000
_cell.length_b   1.000
_cell.length_c   1.000
_cell.angle_alpha   90.00
_cell.angle_beta   90.00
_cell.angle_gamma   90.00
#
_symmetry.space_group_name_H-M   'P 1'
#
loop_
_entity.id
_entity.type
_entity.pdbx_description
1 polymer ?
#
loop_
_entity_poly.entity_id
_entity_poly.type
_entity_poly.pdbx_seq_one_letter_code
_entity_poly.pdbx_strand_id
1 'polypeptide(L)' 'MLNVKRPKLAIGLGVFFVLFGIAGLIFSPNEVAVKMVYLGAVVIPGVAFIIAGALALGRGNGA' A
#
# COMPACT_ATOMS: atom_id res chain seq x y z
N MET A 1 -11.02 -15.29 4.80
CA MET A 1 -9.84 -14.68 5.48
C MET A 1 -8.63 -14.86 4.57
N LEU A 2 -8.05 -13.78 4.05
CA LEU A 2 -6.80 -13.88 3.28
C LEU A 2 -5.71 -14.43 4.20
N ASN A 3 -5.28 -15.68 3.98
CA ASN A 3 -4.16 -16.28 4.70
C ASN A 3 -2.87 -15.66 4.17
N VAL A 4 -2.48 -14.52 4.75
CA VAL A 4 -1.26 -13.80 4.37
C VAL A 4 -0.07 -14.62 4.88
N LYS A 5 0.36 -15.61 4.08
CA LYS A 5 1.51 -16.48 4.41
C LYS A 5 2.83 -15.72 4.57
N ARG A 6 2.90 -14.47 4.09
CA ARG A 6 4.10 -13.61 4.13
C ARG A 6 3.73 -12.15 4.49
N PRO A 7 3.40 -11.87 5.76
CA PRO A 7 2.95 -10.55 6.21
C PRO A 7 3.99 -9.44 5.95
N LYS A 8 5.28 -9.75 6.14
CA LYS A 8 6.39 -8.82 5.83
C LYS A 8 6.45 -8.44 4.34
N LEU A 9 6.14 -9.37 3.45
CA LEU A 9 6.13 -9.14 2.00
C LEU A 9 4.93 -8.28 1.59
N ALA A 10 3.76 -8.49 2.21
CA ALA A 10 2.59 -7.64 2.01
C ALA A 10 2.85 -6.19 2.46
N ILE A 11 3.50 -6.00 3.61
CA ILE A 11 3.92 -4.68 4.08
C ILE A 11 4.92 -4.05 3.10
N GLY A 12 5.95 -4.79 2.67
CA GLY A 12 6.95 -4.30 1.72
C GLY A 12 6.36 -3.85 0.38
N LEU A 13 5.45 -4.66 -0.18
CA LEU A 13 4.69 -4.28 -1.38
C LEU A 13 3.85 -3.02 -1.13
N GLY A 14 3.12 -2.98 -0.01
CA GLY A 14 2.31 -1.82 0.33
C GLY A 14 3.11 -0.53 0.46
N VAL A 15 4.28 -0.58 1.11
CA VAL A 15 5.21 0.57 1.20
C VAL A 15 5.70 0.99 -0.18
N PHE A 16 6.09 0.05 -1.03
CA PHE A 16 6.51 0.34 -2.40
C PHE A 16 5.41 1.07 -3.19
N PHE A 17 4.17 0.56 -3.16
CA PHE A 17 3.03 1.18 -3.83
C PHE A 17 2.75 2.60 -3.31
N VAL A 18 2.77 2.80 -1.99
CA VAL A 18 2.57 4.14 -1.40
C VAL A 18 3.66 5.11 -1.85
N LEU A 19 4.94 4.72 -1.76
CA LEU A 19 6.05 5.58 -2.16
C LEU A 19 6.03 5.89 -3.65
N PHE A 20 5.73 4.90 -4.49
CA PHE A 20 5.58 5.08 -5.93
C PHE A 20 4.42 6.01 -6.27
N GLY A 21 3.26 5.83 -5.62
CA GLY A 21 2.10 6.69 -5.82
C GLY A 21 2.34 8.13 -5.39
N ILE A 22 3.02 8.34 -4.26
CA ILE A 22 3.44 9.67 -3.80
C ILE A 22 4.44 10.32 -4.76
N ALA A 23 5.41 9.55 -5.27
CA ALA A 23 6.32 10.05 -6.30
C ALA A 23 5.55 10.48 -7.55
N GLY A 24 4.58 9.69 -8.01
CA GLY A 24 3.68 10.06 -9.11
C GLY A 24 2.89 11.34 -8.84
N LEU A 25 2.39 11.54 -7.62
CA LEU A 25 1.69 12.76 -7.21
C LEU A 25 2.58 14.02 -7.24
N ILE A 26 3.86 13.88 -6.88
CA ILE A 26 4.84 14.98 -6.82
C ILE A 26 5.35 15.32 -8.23
N PHE A 27 5.72 14.31 -9.01
CA PHE A 27 6.40 14.50 -10.29
C PHE A 27 5.46 14.58 -11.51
N SER A 28 4.17 14.26 -11.36
CA SER A 28 3.21 14.39 -12.46
C SER A 28 2.71 15.84 -12.60
N PRO A 29 2.96 16.51 -13.75
CA PRO A 29 2.62 17.91 -13.95
C PRO A 29 1.11 18.14 -14.01
N ASN A 30 0.60 18.94 -13.06
CA ASN A 30 -0.70 19.64 -12.95
C ASN A 30 -2.03 18.99 -13.37
N GLU A 31 -2.06 17.74 -13.80
CA GLU A 31 -3.31 17.08 -14.17
C GLU A 31 -3.96 16.44 -12.92
N VAL A 32 -4.97 17.14 -12.38
CA VAL A 32 -5.70 16.72 -11.18
C VAL A 32 -6.28 15.30 -11.33
N ALA A 33 -6.73 14.95 -12.54
CA ALA A 33 -7.23 13.61 -12.85
C ALA A 33 -6.16 12.53 -12.61
N VAL A 34 -4.92 12.75 -13.09
CA VAL A 34 -3.81 11.80 -12.91
C VAL A 34 -3.43 11.68 -11.43
N LYS A 35 -3.45 12.79 -10.69
CA LYS A 35 -3.23 12.79 -9.23
C LYS A 35 -4.28 11.95 -8.50
N MET A 36 -5.55 12.06 -8.88
CA MET A 36 -6.62 11.25 -8.29
C MET A 36 -6.47 9.76 -8.61
N VAL A 37 -5.96 9.41 -9.81
CA VAL A 37 -5.66 8.02 -10.17
C VAL A 37 -4.52 7.47 -9.31
N TYR A 38 -3.42 8.21 -9.12
CA TYR A 38 -2.34 7.78 -8.24
C TYR A 38 -2.82 7.60 -6.79
N LEU A 39 -3.63 8.51 -6.27
CA LEU A 39 -4.17 8.38 -4.93
C LEU A 39 -5.11 7.17 -4.81
N GLY A 40 -6.09 7.04 -5.71
CA GLY A 40 -7.15 6.04 -5.65
C GLY A 40 -6.71 4.63 -6.01
N ALA A 41 -5.87 4.48 -7.03
CA ALA A 41 -5.50 3.19 -7.60
C ALA A 41 -4.13 2.68 -7.13
N VAL A 42 -3.29 3.53 -6.56
CA VAL A 42 -1.92 3.17 -6.16
C VAL A 42 -1.70 3.34 -4.66
N VAL A 43 -1.94 4.53 -4.11
CA VAL A 43 -1.70 4.81 -2.69
C VAL A 43 -2.69 4.07 -1.79
N ILE A 44 -4.00 4.17 -2.05
CA ILE A 44 -5.03 3.51 -1.21
C ILE A 44 -4.84 1.98 -1.16
N PRO A 45 -4.66 1.27 -2.30
CA PRO A 45 -4.36 -0.15 -2.26
C PRO A 45 -3.04 -0.47 -1.55
N GLY A 46 -2.01 0.35 -1.72
CA GLY A 46 -0.75 0.21 -0.99
C GLY A 46 -0.92 0.27 0.52
N VAL A 47 -1.70 1.24 1.02
CA VAL A 47 -2.06 1.34 2.44
C VAL A 47 -2.85 0.11 2.90
N ALA A 48 -3.80 -0.38 2.11
CA ALA A 48 -4.56 -1.59 2.43
C ALA A 48 -3.65 -2.82 2.57
N PHE A 49 -2.62 -2.96 1.72
CA PHE A 49 -1.60 -4.00 1.83
C PHE A 49 -0.78 -3.89 3.11
N ILE A 50 -0.40 -2.67 3.52
CA ILE A 50 0.31 -2.44 4.79
C ILE A 50 -0.57 -2.86 5.96
N ILE A 51 -1.83 -2.41 6.01
CA ILE A 51 -2.77 -2.73 7.09
C ILE A 51 -3.00 -4.24 7.15
N ALA A 52 -3.26 -4.89 6.02
CA ALA A 52 -3.49 -6.33 5.97
C ALA A 52 -2.26 -7.12 6.45
N GLY A 53 -1.06 -6.70 6.03
CA GLY A 53 0.19 -7.31 6.48
C GLY A 53 0.47 -7.08 7.95
N ALA A 54 0.20 -5.88 8.48
CA ALA A 54 0.36 -5.54 9.89
C ALA A 54 -0.62 -6.33 10.78
N LEU A 55 -1.89 -6.44 10.38
CA LEU A 55 -2.89 -7.26 11.06
C LEU A 55 -2.50 -8.74 11.07
N ALA A 56 -1.94 -9.25 9.97
CA ALA A 56 -1.44 -10.62 9.90
C ALA A 56 -0.19 -10.83 10.77
N LEU A 57 0.70 -9.84 10.87
CA LEU A 57 1.88 -9.88 11.74
C LEU A 57 1.47 -9.89 13.23
N GLY A 58 0.51 -9.03 13.60
CA GLY A 58 -0.01 -8.96 14.98
C GLY A 58 -0.73 -10.23 15.42
N ARG A 59 -1.40 -10.93 14.49
CA ARG A 59 -2.01 -12.25 14.77
C ARG A 59 -0.98 -13.38 14.89
N GLY A 60 0.19 -13.25 14.27
CA GLY A 60 1.27 -14.24 14.35
C GLY A 60 2.17 -14.11 15.59
N ASN A 61 2.18 -12.95 16.25
CA ASN A 61 2.94 -12.69 17.49
C ASN A 61 2.14 -13.00 18.78
N GLY A 62 0.89 -13.44 18.67
CA GLY A 62 -0.01 -13.72 19.80
C GLY A 62 -0.35 -15.20 20.01
N ALA A 63 0.42 -16.12 19.42
CA ALA A 63 0.32 -17.57 19.58
C ALA A 63 1.70 -18.13 19.99
#